data_AF-A0A927T9C2-F1
#
_entry.id   AF-A0A927T9C2-F1
#
_cell.length_a   1.000
_cell.length_b   1.000
_cell.length_c   1.000
_cell.angle_alpha   90.00
_cell.angle_beta   90.00
_cell.angle_gamma   90.00
#
_symmetry.space_group_name_H-M   'P 1'
#
loop_
_entity.id
_entity.type
_entity.pdbx_description
1 polymer ?
#
loop_
_entity_poly.entity_id
_entity_poly.type
_entity_poly.pdbx_seq_one_letter_code
_entity_poly.pdbx_strand_id
1 'polypeptide(L)'
;MHSKNTITLLTAIMTAALLTGCNSQDHPIPETTETVVESMNQSEVETETSAAETSAPESECTVENTEFKEVAEDIPAGLYHEFLNNRAEVTFDLPDVYGTDSFFDSKTLQGNSYTLEKLTQILIANYQDSGNMELRIQYASIDCGKDGVPELALRIDTPTVDDWSQFFVLKEYDGQLKAVYTCNTWARSYLEVNVYGYISHYGSGGAATSYYQKDFVDADGKYHFLYKNVVDGWSGLEEHLDDSITQPTDNFVYLGFSFTNEEITTHYYPVNTYAFYEEPYNQVSPSYYCYQALQYDDSIYQPGFCIKDFLDSEGVKVYSLSDVDQMIAETENKEGLTKEVRDGERVKWQQIVPPFRTILP
;
A
#
# COMPACT_ATOMS: atom_id res chain seq x y z
N MET A 1 16.29 -32.30 -43.83
CA MET A 1 17.29 -31.37 -43.28
C MET A 1 16.84 -31.00 -41.88
N HIS A 2 17.47 -31.63 -40.90
CA HIS A 2 17.26 -31.42 -39.48
C HIS A 2 18.49 -30.70 -38.92
N SER A 3 18.29 -29.69 -38.08
CA SER A 3 19.15 -29.47 -36.92
C SER A 3 18.38 -28.68 -35.87
N LYS A 4 17.92 -29.41 -34.84
CA LYS A 4 17.61 -28.87 -33.52
C LYS A 4 18.95 -28.63 -32.83
N ASN A 5 19.18 -27.43 -32.31
CA ASN A 5 20.33 -27.15 -31.47
C ASN A 5 19.95 -27.40 -30.01
N THR A 6 20.43 -28.53 -29.50
CA THR A 6 20.46 -28.89 -28.09
C THR A 6 21.70 -28.24 -27.48
N ILE A 7 21.54 -27.40 -26.46
CA ILE A 7 22.67 -26.97 -25.61
C ILE A 7 22.58 -27.76 -24.30
N THR A 8 23.54 -28.66 -24.15
CA THR A 8 23.84 -29.42 -22.94
C THR A 8 25.19 -28.93 -22.44
N LEU A 9 25.27 -28.37 -21.22
CA LEU A 9 26.55 -28.28 -20.48
C LEU A 9 26.22 -28.20 -18.97
N LEU A 10 26.25 -29.31 -18.24
CA LEU A 10 27.37 -29.94 -17.52
C LEU A 10 27.76 -29.24 -16.21
N THR A 11 27.36 -29.94 -15.15
CA THR A 11 27.59 -29.78 -13.70
C THR A 11 29.07 -29.68 -13.31
N ALA A 12 29.38 -28.87 -12.29
CA ALA A 12 30.56 -29.08 -11.46
C ALA A 12 30.26 -28.76 -9.99
N ILE A 13 30.32 -29.82 -9.19
CA ILE A 13 30.23 -29.89 -7.73
C ILE A 13 31.54 -29.36 -7.14
N MET A 14 31.49 -28.52 -6.11
CA MET A 14 32.62 -28.36 -5.20
C MET A 14 32.14 -28.21 -3.75
N THR A 15 32.07 -29.35 -3.08
CA THR A 15 31.96 -29.48 -1.63
C THR A 15 33.38 -29.48 -1.05
N ALA A 16 33.69 -28.59 -0.10
CA ALA A 16 34.77 -28.80 0.85
C ALA A 16 34.51 -28.00 2.13
N ALA A 17 34.22 -28.73 3.20
CA ALA A 17 34.14 -28.25 4.57
C ALA A 17 35.53 -27.88 5.10
N LEU A 18 35.61 -26.84 5.93
CA LEU A 18 36.67 -26.69 6.93
C LEU A 18 36.06 -26.22 8.26
N LEU A 19 35.95 -27.19 9.16
CA LEU A 19 35.82 -27.02 10.61
C LEU A 19 37.23 -26.89 11.21
N THR A 20 37.49 -25.79 11.91
CA THR A 20 38.45 -25.61 13.01
C THR A 20 37.97 -24.37 13.78
N GLY A 21 37.75 -24.30 15.09
CA GLY A 21 38.24 -25.08 16.21
C GLY A 21 38.92 -24.15 17.23
N CYS A 22 38.23 -23.88 18.35
CA CYS A 22 38.74 -23.60 19.71
C CYS A 22 39.33 -22.21 20.11
N ASN A 23 38.58 -21.52 21.00
CA ASN A 23 38.85 -21.39 22.46
C ASN A 23 39.16 -19.98 23.04
N SER A 24 38.74 -19.84 24.31
CA SER A 24 39.05 -18.83 25.35
C SER A 24 38.17 -17.57 25.35
N GLN A 25 37.62 -17.03 26.45
CA GLN A 25 37.82 -17.22 27.89
C GLN A 25 36.51 -16.99 28.67
N ASP A 26 36.42 -17.60 29.86
CA ASP A 26 35.43 -17.36 30.90
C ASP A 26 35.40 -15.90 31.37
N HIS A 27 34.19 -15.31 31.43
CA HIS A 27 33.88 -14.21 32.33
C HIS A 27 32.50 -14.42 32.97
N PRO A 28 32.34 -14.12 34.28
CA PRO A 28 31.12 -14.39 35.02
C PRO A 28 30.05 -13.32 34.74
N ILE A 29 28.82 -13.77 34.46
CA ILE A 29 27.63 -12.92 34.40
C ILE A 29 26.97 -12.94 35.79
N PRO A 30 26.60 -11.78 36.36
CA PRO A 30 25.97 -11.69 37.68
C PRO A 30 24.51 -12.16 37.65
N GLU A 31 24.09 -12.74 38.77
CA GLU A 31 22.72 -13.13 39.08
C GLU A 31 21.76 -11.92 39.01
N THR A 32 20.72 -12.01 38.19
CA THR A 32 19.48 -11.26 38.39
C THR A 32 18.36 -12.24 38.71
N THR A 33 17.81 -12.04 39.91
CA THR A 33 16.71 -12.78 40.50
C THR A 33 15.40 -12.34 39.85
N GLU A 34 14.77 -13.21 39.07
CA GLU A 34 13.35 -13.09 38.73
C GLU A 34 12.52 -14.06 39.57
N THR A 35 11.67 -13.50 40.42
CA THR A 35 10.59 -14.19 41.12
C THR A 35 9.29 -14.06 40.33
N VAL A 36 8.88 -15.14 39.66
CA VAL A 36 7.49 -15.52 39.35
C VAL A 36 7.56 -17.06 39.22
N VAL A 37 6.80 -17.89 39.94
CA VAL A 37 5.39 -18.25 39.73
C VAL A 37 4.94 -19.07 40.94
N GLU A 38 3.73 -18.84 41.47
CA GLU A 38 2.89 -19.94 41.95
C GLU A 38 1.41 -19.51 42.02
N SER A 39 0.58 -20.03 41.13
CA SER A 39 -0.77 -20.52 41.45
C SER A 39 -1.42 -21.14 40.21
N MET A 40 -1.33 -22.46 40.09
CA MET A 40 -2.27 -23.27 39.32
C MET A 40 -3.03 -24.11 40.32
N ASN A 41 -4.34 -23.92 40.41
CA ASN A 41 -5.22 -24.87 41.08
C ASN A 41 -6.20 -25.45 40.06
N GLN A 42 -6.11 -26.77 39.90
CA GLN A 42 -7.07 -27.60 39.21
C GLN A 42 -8.41 -27.59 39.94
N SER A 43 -9.50 -27.69 39.19
CA SER A 43 -10.60 -28.56 39.60
C SER A 43 -11.33 -29.09 38.36
N GLU A 44 -11.31 -30.40 38.21
CA GLU A 44 -12.25 -31.18 37.40
C GLU A 44 -13.65 -31.08 38.01
N VAL A 45 -14.68 -31.03 37.16
CA VAL A 45 -15.98 -31.70 37.38
C VAL A 45 -16.54 -32.12 36.01
N GLU A 46 -16.68 -33.43 35.80
CA GLU A 46 -17.54 -34.06 34.78
C GLU A 46 -19.01 -33.91 35.17
N THR A 47 -19.96 -33.72 34.23
CA THR A 47 -21.07 -34.67 33.97
C THR A 47 -21.96 -34.28 32.76
N GLU A 48 -22.17 -35.26 31.88
CA GLU A 48 -23.40 -35.70 31.18
C GLU A 48 -24.41 -34.75 30.48
N THR A 49 -24.52 -34.98 29.15
CA THR A 49 -25.72 -35.41 28.39
C THR A 49 -27.03 -34.60 28.42
N SER A 50 -27.47 -34.09 27.25
CA SER A 50 -28.79 -34.39 26.65
C SER A 50 -29.04 -33.63 25.35
N ALA A 51 -29.59 -34.36 24.37
CA ALA A 51 -30.11 -33.85 23.09
C ALA A 51 -31.40 -33.03 23.27
N ALA A 52 -31.59 -32.03 22.40
CA ALA A 52 -32.90 -31.55 21.97
C ALA A 52 -32.77 -30.83 20.62
N GLU A 53 -33.38 -31.42 19.60
CA GLU A 53 -33.71 -30.77 18.33
C GLU A 53 -34.67 -29.60 18.60
N THR A 54 -34.43 -28.45 17.97
CA THR A 54 -35.42 -27.37 17.91
C THR A 54 -35.39 -26.78 16.50
N SER A 55 -36.40 -27.16 15.72
CA SER A 55 -36.75 -26.55 14.44
C SER A 55 -37.37 -25.17 14.69
N ALA A 56 -36.75 -24.14 14.11
CA ALA A 56 -37.28 -22.77 14.07
C ALA A 56 -37.76 -22.45 12.65
N PRO A 57 -38.85 -21.68 12.50
CA PRO A 57 -39.62 -21.57 11.27
C PRO A 57 -38.93 -20.69 10.21
N GLU A 58 -39.05 -21.10 8.95
CA GLU A 58 -38.78 -20.29 7.77
C GLU A 58 -39.62 -19.00 7.81
N SER A 59 -38.95 -17.87 8.01
CA SER A 59 -39.53 -16.55 7.85
C SER A 59 -39.35 -16.14 6.39
N GLU A 60 -40.43 -16.22 5.62
CA GLU A 60 -40.51 -15.61 4.30
C GLU A 60 -40.32 -14.09 4.43
N CYS A 61 -39.13 -13.62 4.07
CA CYS A 61 -38.83 -12.20 4.00
C CYS A 61 -39.45 -11.66 2.71
N THR A 62 -40.59 -10.97 2.86
CA THR A 62 -41.26 -10.28 1.75
C THR A 62 -40.42 -9.05 1.38
N VAL A 63 -39.79 -9.07 0.21
CA VAL A 63 -38.98 -7.95 -0.29
C VAL A 63 -39.93 -6.85 -0.76
N GLU A 64 -40.11 -5.83 0.09
CA GLU A 64 -40.76 -4.58 -0.31
C GLU A 64 -39.92 -3.86 -1.36
N ASN A 65 -40.48 -3.75 -2.55
CA ASN A 65 -39.92 -3.08 -3.71
C ASN A 65 -39.86 -1.57 -3.43
N THR A 66 -38.73 -1.12 -2.86
CA THR A 66 -38.48 0.30 -2.57
C THR A 66 -38.01 0.94 -3.87
N GLU A 67 -38.74 1.93 -4.38
CA GLU A 67 -38.32 2.72 -5.55
C GLU A 67 -36.98 3.41 -5.26
N PHE A 68 -35.92 2.94 -5.93
CA PHE A 68 -34.59 3.54 -5.85
C PHE A 68 -34.55 4.82 -6.69
N LYS A 69 -34.04 5.90 -6.10
CA LYS A 69 -33.76 7.14 -6.82
C LYS A 69 -32.67 6.88 -7.86
N GLU A 70 -32.98 7.23 -9.10
CA GLU A 70 -32.08 7.17 -10.25
C GLU A 70 -30.79 7.95 -9.94
N VAL A 71 -29.64 7.32 -10.23
CA VAL A 71 -28.30 7.87 -10.02
C VAL A 71 -28.11 9.12 -10.93
N ALA A 72 -27.34 10.12 -10.49
CA ALA A 72 -27.23 11.45 -11.11
C ALA A 72 -26.86 11.46 -12.62
N GLU A 73 -27.21 12.53 -13.34
CA GLU A 73 -27.06 12.64 -14.82
C GLU A 73 -25.61 12.61 -15.35
N ASP A 74 -24.58 12.76 -14.50
CA ASP A 74 -23.16 12.83 -14.89
C ASP A 74 -22.41 11.47 -14.86
N ILE A 75 -23.13 10.35 -14.90
CA ILE A 75 -22.52 9.01 -14.90
C ILE A 75 -21.93 8.69 -16.27
N PRO A 76 -20.73 8.09 -16.36
CA PRO A 76 -20.23 7.55 -17.61
C PRO A 76 -21.24 6.55 -18.21
N ALA A 77 -21.70 6.82 -19.43
CA ALA A 77 -22.70 6.00 -20.10
C ALA A 77 -22.20 4.55 -20.32
N GLY A 78 -23.13 3.64 -20.62
CA GLY A 78 -22.80 2.25 -20.93
C GLY A 78 -22.53 1.40 -19.69
N LEU A 79 -21.52 0.53 -19.76
CA LEU A 79 -21.27 -0.49 -18.73
C LEU A 79 -20.97 0.10 -17.35
N TYR A 80 -20.31 1.26 -17.27
CA TYR A 80 -20.05 1.94 -16.01
C TYR A 80 -21.35 2.31 -15.28
N HIS A 81 -22.31 2.87 -16.01
CA HIS A 81 -23.63 3.16 -15.48
C HIS A 81 -24.35 1.88 -15.05
N GLU A 82 -24.28 0.81 -15.85
CA GLU A 82 -24.87 -0.47 -15.49
C GLU A 82 -24.24 -1.07 -14.23
N PHE A 83 -22.92 -0.99 -14.06
CA PHE A 83 -22.21 -1.48 -12.88
C PHE A 83 -22.57 -0.71 -11.61
N LEU A 84 -22.59 0.64 -11.68
CA LEU A 84 -23.00 1.49 -10.55
C LEU A 84 -24.46 1.26 -10.14
N ASN A 85 -25.29 0.76 -11.06
CA ASN A 85 -26.66 0.35 -10.80
C ASN A 85 -26.81 -1.15 -10.48
N ASN A 86 -25.72 -1.86 -10.21
CA ASN A 86 -25.71 -3.28 -9.87
C ASN A 86 -26.26 -4.21 -10.99
N ARG A 87 -26.17 -3.79 -12.25
CA ARG A 87 -26.66 -4.54 -13.44
C ARG A 87 -25.56 -5.10 -14.34
N ALA A 88 -24.33 -4.59 -14.22
CA ALA A 88 -23.14 -5.16 -14.83
C ALA A 88 -22.18 -5.66 -13.76
N GLU A 89 -21.24 -6.50 -14.18
CA GLU A 89 -20.18 -7.04 -13.33
C GLU A 89 -18.83 -6.47 -13.75
N VAL A 90 -17.91 -6.42 -12.79
CA VAL A 90 -16.50 -6.14 -13.03
C VAL A 90 -15.69 -7.40 -12.78
N THR A 91 -14.78 -7.72 -13.70
CA THR A 91 -13.91 -8.88 -13.63
C THR A 91 -12.52 -8.51 -13.08
N PHE A 92 -11.98 -9.38 -12.23
CA PHE A 92 -10.64 -9.25 -11.63
C PHE A 92 -9.69 -10.30 -12.24
N ASP A 93 -9.40 -10.18 -13.53
CA ASP A 93 -8.71 -11.24 -14.30
C ASP A 93 -7.22 -11.02 -14.54
N LEU A 94 -6.62 -9.99 -13.93
CA LEU A 94 -5.21 -9.70 -14.16
C LEU A 94 -4.33 -10.45 -13.14
N PRO A 95 -3.19 -11.06 -13.54
CA PRO A 95 -2.15 -11.53 -12.63
C PRO A 95 -1.54 -10.42 -11.74
N ASP A 96 -1.97 -9.19 -12.02
CA ASP A 96 -1.30 -7.92 -11.87
C ASP A 96 -2.34 -6.84 -11.47
N VAL A 97 -3.40 -7.20 -10.74
CA VAL A 97 -4.18 -6.17 -10.04
C VAL A 97 -3.25 -5.62 -8.96
N TYR A 98 -2.74 -4.41 -9.18
CA TYR A 98 -1.69 -3.82 -8.36
C TYR A 98 -2.23 -2.74 -7.43
N GLY A 99 -1.78 -2.83 -6.17
CA GLY A 99 -1.75 -1.79 -5.14
C GLY A 99 -1.24 -2.40 -3.83
N THR A 100 -1.00 -1.56 -2.83
CA THR A 100 -0.43 -2.02 -1.55
C THR A 100 -1.50 -2.68 -0.69
N ASP A 101 -1.81 -3.93 -0.99
CA ASP A 101 -2.75 -4.77 -0.24
C ASP A 101 -2.16 -5.20 1.10
N SER A 102 -2.11 -4.27 2.06
CA SER A 102 -1.59 -4.57 3.39
C SER A 102 -2.61 -5.27 4.28
N PHE A 103 -3.91 -5.15 3.97
CA PHE A 103 -4.99 -5.63 4.86
C PHE A 103 -6.15 -6.35 4.14
N PHE A 104 -6.32 -6.14 2.84
CA PHE A 104 -7.27 -6.90 2.02
C PHE A 104 -6.51 -7.60 0.91
N ASP A 105 -6.51 -8.94 0.92
CA ASP A 105 -5.86 -9.72 -0.14
C ASP A 105 -6.72 -9.67 -1.41
N SER A 106 -6.40 -8.78 -2.35
CA SER A 106 -7.14 -8.68 -3.62
C SER A 106 -7.06 -9.96 -4.45
N LYS A 107 -6.14 -10.89 -4.16
CA LYS A 107 -6.13 -12.22 -4.77
C LYS A 107 -7.41 -12.99 -4.49
N THR A 108 -8.14 -12.66 -3.42
CA THR A 108 -9.46 -13.24 -3.13
C THR A 108 -10.51 -12.86 -4.18
N LEU A 109 -10.32 -11.75 -4.91
CA LEU A 109 -11.18 -11.32 -6.00
C LEU A 109 -10.77 -11.96 -7.34
N GLN A 110 -9.52 -12.41 -7.46
CA GLN A 110 -8.93 -12.79 -8.74
C GLN A 110 -9.68 -13.95 -9.43
N GLY A 111 -9.85 -13.84 -10.74
CA GLY A 111 -10.51 -14.84 -11.58
C GLY A 111 -12.03 -14.86 -11.49
N ASN A 112 -12.62 -13.87 -10.80
CA ASN A 112 -14.05 -13.77 -10.58
C ASN A 112 -14.61 -12.44 -11.10
N SER A 113 -15.92 -12.42 -11.31
CA SER A 113 -16.68 -11.23 -11.66
C SER A 113 -17.70 -10.91 -10.57
N TYR A 114 -17.87 -9.62 -10.28
CA TYR A 114 -18.74 -9.19 -9.19
C TYR A 114 -19.58 -7.99 -9.63
N THR A 115 -20.85 -7.98 -9.23
CA THR A 115 -21.64 -6.75 -9.21
C THR A 115 -21.15 -5.83 -8.08
N LEU A 116 -21.55 -4.57 -8.10
CA LEU A 116 -21.20 -3.61 -7.06
C LEU A 116 -21.65 -4.06 -5.65
N GLU A 117 -22.86 -4.64 -5.55
CA GLU A 117 -23.38 -5.18 -4.29
C GLU A 117 -22.49 -6.30 -3.75
N LYS A 118 -22.14 -7.27 -4.60
CA LYS A 118 -21.35 -8.41 -4.18
C LYS A 118 -19.94 -8.01 -3.78
N LEU A 119 -19.32 -7.10 -4.54
CA LEU A 119 -18.01 -6.53 -4.22
C LEU A 119 -18.05 -5.82 -2.86
N THR A 120 -19.06 -4.98 -2.62
CA THR A 120 -19.25 -4.26 -1.37
C THR A 120 -19.38 -5.22 -0.18
N GLN A 121 -20.18 -6.28 -0.31
CA GLN A 121 -20.34 -7.29 0.73
C GLN A 121 -19.03 -8.02 1.05
N ILE A 122 -18.21 -8.32 0.03
CA ILE A 122 -16.90 -8.95 0.22
C ILE A 122 -15.99 -8.01 1.02
N LEU A 123 -15.93 -6.73 0.68
CA LEU A 123 -15.09 -5.76 1.40
C LEU A 123 -15.53 -5.63 2.86
N ILE A 124 -16.83 -5.46 3.12
CA ILE A 124 -17.37 -5.38 4.49
C ILE A 124 -17.03 -6.63 5.30
N ALA A 125 -17.18 -7.82 4.70
CA ALA A 125 -16.91 -9.08 5.38
C ALA A 125 -15.42 -9.30 5.71
N ASN A 126 -14.50 -8.61 5.02
CA ASN A 126 -13.06 -8.73 5.25
C ASN A 126 -12.54 -7.75 6.31
N TYR A 127 -13.11 -6.55 6.42
CA TYR A 127 -12.61 -5.55 7.37
C TYR A 127 -13.12 -5.72 8.81
N GLN A 128 -14.00 -6.72 9.07
CA GLN A 128 -14.46 -7.34 10.34
C GLN A 128 -14.50 -6.55 11.67
N ASP A 129 -14.44 -5.23 11.63
CA ASP A 129 -14.54 -4.39 12.82
C ASP A 129 -15.78 -3.51 12.66
N SER A 130 -16.86 -3.85 13.37
CA SER A 130 -18.14 -3.18 13.26
C SER A 130 -18.07 -1.80 13.92
N GLY A 131 -17.84 -0.78 13.09
CA GLY A 131 -18.01 0.61 13.47
C GLY A 131 -19.45 1.07 13.25
N ASN A 132 -19.86 2.14 13.95
CA ASN A 132 -21.13 2.84 13.68
C ASN A 132 -21.03 3.74 12.42
N MET A 133 -20.21 3.35 11.44
CA MET A 133 -20.00 4.14 10.25
C MET A 133 -20.97 3.76 9.14
N GLU A 134 -21.22 4.71 8.24
CA GLU A 134 -22.05 4.48 7.05
C GLU A 134 -21.18 4.01 5.90
N LEU A 135 -21.66 2.99 5.17
CA LEU A 135 -21.11 2.64 3.87
C LEU A 135 -21.22 3.87 2.94
N ARG A 136 -20.10 4.30 2.37
CA ARG A 136 -20.09 5.33 1.33
C ARG A 136 -19.46 4.78 0.06
N ILE A 137 -20.17 4.90 -1.05
CA ILE A 137 -19.66 4.56 -2.38
C ILE A 137 -19.54 5.84 -3.17
N GLN A 138 -18.33 6.13 -3.63
CA GLN A 138 -18.02 7.28 -4.45
C GLN A 138 -17.41 6.86 -5.78
N TYR A 139 -17.61 7.66 -6.81
CA TYR A 139 -17.09 7.40 -8.15
C TYR A 139 -16.70 8.69 -8.85
N ALA A 140 -15.92 8.56 -9.92
CA ALA A 140 -15.66 9.63 -10.86
C ALA A 140 -15.25 9.07 -12.23
N SER A 141 -15.55 9.82 -13.30
CA SER A 141 -14.93 9.58 -14.59
C SER A 141 -13.50 10.12 -14.58
N ILE A 142 -12.54 9.32 -15.05
CA ILE A 142 -11.15 9.73 -15.30
C ILE A 142 -10.77 9.35 -16.74
N ASP A 143 -9.62 9.82 -17.22
CA ASP A 143 -9.09 9.61 -18.57
C ASP A 143 -7.61 9.22 -18.45
N CYS A 144 -7.36 7.97 -18.06
CA CYS A 144 -6.03 7.45 -17.76
C CYS A 144 -5.10 7.67 -18.95
N GLY A 145 -3.92 8.26 -18.72
CA GLY A 145 -2.98 8.57 -19.80
C GLY A 145 -3.43 9.68 -20.77
N LYS A 146 -4.61 10.27 -20.56
CA LYS A 146 -5.17 11.38 -21.36
C LYS A 146 -5.35 11.01 -22.85
N ASP A 147 -5.97 9.87 -23.12
CA ASP A 147 -6.28 9.40 -24.48
C ASP A 147 -7.69 9.79 -24.95
N GLY A 148 -8.51 10.38 -24.06
CA GLY A 148 -9.89 10.77 -24.29
C GLY A 148 -10.90 9.65 -24.12
N VAL A 149 -10.47 8.46 -23.66
CA VAL A 149 -11.34 7.32 -23.34
C VAL A 149 -11.59 7.32 -21.84
N PRO A 150 -12.86 7.41 -21.39
CA PRO A 150 -13.14 7.50 -19.96
C PRO A 150 -13.01 6.14 -19.26
N GLU A 151 -12.36 6.12 -18.10
CA GLU A 151 -12.42 5.07 -17.08
C GLU A 151 -13.26 5.50 -15.88
N LEU A 152 -13.59 4.52 -15.03
CA LEU A 152 -14.28 4.74 -13.76
C LEU A 152 -13.31 4.57 -12.59
N ALA A 153 -13.05 5.65 -11.86
CA ALA A 153 -12.49 5.58 -10.52
C ALA A 153 -13.63 5.28 -9.52
N LEU A 154 -13.42 4.31 -8.64
CA LEU A 154 -14.39 3.90 -7.62
C LEU A 154 -13.71 3.91 -6.25
N ARG A 155 -14.42 4.40 -5.23
CA ARG A 155 -14.01 4.36 -3.83
C ARG A 155 -15.15 3.81 -2.99
N ILE A 156 -14.86 2.81 -2.16
CA ILE A 156 -15.81 2.21 -1.23
C ILE A 156 -15.25 2.37 0.19
N ASP A 157 -15.86 3.26 0.97
CA ASP A 157 -15.59 3.40 2.41
C ASP A 157 -16.42 2.36 3.16
N THR A 158 -15.75 1.44 3.84
CA THR A 158 -16.44 0.41 4.64
C THR A 158 -16.78 0.94 6.04
N PRO A 159 -17.85 0.42 6.67
CA PRO A 159 -18.36 0.93 7.94
C PRO A 159 -17.54 0.38 9.13
N THR A 160 -16.26 0.72 9.19
CA THR A 160 -15.31 0.19 10.18
C THR A 160 -14.71 1.28 11.04
N VAL A 161 -14.30 0.96 12.28
CA VAL A 161 -13.66 1.93 13.19
C VAL A 161 -12.35 2.51 12.66
N ASP A 162 -11.66 1.78 11.77
CA ASP A 162 -10.37 2.16 11.19
C ASP A 162 -10.50 2.90 9.84
N ASP A 163 -11.69 3.39 9.48
CA ASP A 163 -11.93 4.19 8.26
C ASP A 163 -11.41 3.51 6.97
N TRP A 164 -11.55 2.18 6.85
CA TRP A 164 -11.08 1.45 5.67
C TRP A 164 -11.78 1.96 4.40
N SER A 165 -10.99 2.26 3.38
CA SER A 165 -11.47 2.65 2.05
C SER A 165 -10.78 1.81 0.99
N GLN A 166 -11.54 1.26 0.06
CA GLN A 166 -10.99 0.54 -1.10
C GLN A 166 -11.15 1.38 -2.35
N PHE A 167 -10.05 1.63 -3.06
CA PHE A 167 -10.01 2.32 -4.34
C PHE A 167 -9.87 1.33 -5.49
N PHE A 168 -10.52 1.63 -6.61
CA PHE A 168 -10.40 0.88 -7.86
C PHE A 168 -10.31 1.84 -9.06
N VAL A 169 -9.64 1.38 -10.11
CA VAL A 169 -9.79 1.93 -11.47
C VAL A 169 -10.35 0.84 -12.37
N LEU A 170 -11.46 1.12 -13.05
CA LEU A 170 -12.15 0.17 -13.92
C LEU A 170 -12.10 0.64 -15.37
N LYS A 171 -11.69 -0.25 -16.28
CA LYS A 171 -11.63 0.01 -17.72
C LYS A 171 -12.47 -1.00 -18.50
N GLU A 172 -13.15 -0.53 -19.55
CA GLU A 172 -13.86 -1.39 -20.48
C GLU A 172 -12.90 -1.98 -21.52
N TYR A 173 -12.94 -3.30 -21.69
CA TYR A 173 -12.28 -4.01 -22.77
C TYR A 173 -13.28 -4.90 -23.48
N ASP A 174 -13.48 -4.67 -24.78
CA ASP A 174 -14.33 -5.51 -25.64
C ASP A 174 -15.75 -5.77 -25.05
N GLY A 175 -16.36 -4.75 -24.42
CA GLY A 175 -17.67 -4.86 -23.79
C GLY A 175 -17.67 -5.57 -22.43
N GLN A 176 -16.52 -5.63 -21.74
CA GLN A 176 -16.38 -6.16 -20.39
C GLN A 176 -15.67 -5.17 -19.50
N LEU A 177 -16.18 -4.92 -18.29
CA LEU A 177 -15.47 -4.12 -17.29
C LEU A 177 -14.42 -4.96 -16.56
N LYS A 178 -13.22 -4.42 -16.44
CA LYS A 178 -12.11 -5.03 -15.70
C LYS A 178 -11.54 -4.06 -14.69
N ALA A 179 -11.19 -4.56 -13.51
CA ALA A 179 -10.37 -3.82 -12.56
C ALA A 179 -8.91 -3.82 -13.04
N VAL A 180 -8.33 -2.64 -13.21
CA VAL A 180 -6.93 -2.45 -13.64
C VAL A 180 -6.03 -1.91 -12.52
N TYR A 181 -6.63 -1.49 -11.41
CA TYR A 181 -5.95 -1.05 -10.20
C TYR A 181 -6.84 -1.30 -8.99
N THR A 182 -6.26 -1.65 -7.86
CA THR A 182 -6.94 -1.68 -6.57
C THR A 182 -5.97 -1.27 -5.47
N CYS A 183 -6.39 -0.47 -4.49
CA CYS A 183 -5.57 -0.22 -3.30
C CYS A 183 -6.47 0.14 -2.12
N ASN A 184 -6.10 -0.31 -0.93
CA ASN A 184 -6.82 0.06 0.28
C ASN A 184 -6.09 1.17 1.05
N THR A 185 -6.86 1.96 1.80
CA THR A 185 -6.38 2.90 2.81
C THR A 185 -7.15 2.67 4.11
N TRP A 186 -6.58 3.10 5.23
CA TRP A 186 -7.16 3.16 6.57
C TRP A 186 -6.96 4.54 7.21
N ALA A 187 -7.41 4.70 8.45
CA ALA A 187 -7.41 5.92 9.25
C ALA A 187 -6.08 6.70 9.29
N ARG A 188 -4.96 6.07 8.97
CA ARG A 188 -3.61 6.67 8.97
C ARG A 188 -2.93 6.67 7.61
N SER A 189 -3.69 6.50 6.54
CA SER A 189 -3.21 6.56 5.16
C SER A 189 -4.21 7.29 4.28
N TYR A 190 -3.73 7.88 3.20
CA TYR A 190 -4.58 8.50 2.20
C TYR A 190 -4.05 8.19 0.80
N LEU A 191 -4.99 8.04 -0.13
CA LEU A 191 -4.70 7.83 -1.53
C LEU A 191 -5.40 8.94 -2.34
N GLU A 192 -4.64 9.59 -3.20
CA GLU A 192 -5.14 10.57 -4.16
C GLU A 192 -5.00 10.02 -5.58
N VAL A 193 -6.07 10.09 -6.35
CA VAL A 193 -6.08 9.84 -7.79
C VAL A 193 -6.41 11.15 -8.49
N ASN A 194 -5.71 11.44 -9.59
CA ASN A 194 -6.01 12.58 -10.44
C ASN A 194 -6.83 12.16 -11.67
N VAL A 195 -7.32 13.14 -12.44
CA VAL A 195 -8.18 12.87 -13.61
C VAL A 195 -7.51 12.10 -14.74
N TYR A 196 -6.19 11.90 -14.69
CA TYR A 196 -5.41 11.19 -15.71
C TYR A 196 -4.76 9.89 -15.21
N GLY A 197 -5.20 9.39 -14.06
CA GLY A 197 -4.75 8.11 -13.53
C GLY A 197 -3.40 8.15 -12.80
N TYR A 198 -2.85 9.33 -12.49
CA TYR A 198 -1.71 9.44 -11.56
C TYR A 198 -2.19 9.26 -10.12
N ILE A 199 -1.44 8.47 -9.36
CA ILE A 199 -1.81 8.00 -8.04
C ILE A 199 -0.69 8.34 -7.04
N SER A 200 -1.10 8.89 -5.91
CA SER A 200 -0.23 9.18 -4.78
C SER A 200 -0.80 8.54 -3.54
N HIS A 201 -0.03 7.63 -2.95
CA HIS A 201 -0.36 7.00 -1.69
C HIS A 201 0.60 7.49 -0.59
N TYR A 202 0.04 7.69 0.59
CA TYR A 202 0.78 8.00 1.80
C TYR A 202 0.22 7.17 2.95
N GLY A 203 1.08 6.76 3.87
CA GLY A 203 0.62 6.33 5.18
C GLY A 203 1.62 6.57 6.30
N SER A 204 1.10 6.57 7.51
CA SER A 204 1.86 6.72 8.73
C SER A 204 2.11 5.34 9.36
N GLY A 205 3.38 4.98 9.50
CA GLY A 205 3.82 3.77 10.20
C GLY A 205 3.92 3.93 11.72
N GLY A 206 3.85 5.16 12.25
CA GLY A 206 4.05 5.41 13.68
C GLY A 206 4.34 6.87 13.97
N ALA A 207 4.81 7.16 15.19
CA ALA A 207 5.27 8.50 15.57
C ALA A 207 6.48 8.97 14.76
N ALA A 208 7.34 8.04 14.34
CA ALA A 208 8.60 8.36 13.67
C ALA A 208 8.64 7.92 12.20
N THR A 209 7.65 7.16 11.71
CA THR A 209 7.74 6.55 10.37
C THR A 209 6.56 6.92 9.51
N SER A 210 6.82 7.29 8.27
CA SER A 210 5.81 7.41 7.22
C SER A 210 6.32 6.84 5.91
N TYR A 211 5.39 6.51 5.01
CA TYR A 211 5.72 6.03 3.68
C TYR A 211 4.93 6.80 2.64
N TYR A 212 5.51 6.91 1.46
CA TYR A 212 4.91 7.53 0.29
C TYR A 212 5.15 6.60 -0.89
N GLN A 213 4.18 6.53 -1.79
CA GLN A 213 4.29 5.78 -3.02
C GLN A 213 3.66 6.58 -4.16
N LYS A 214 4.31 6.55 -5.32
CA LYS A 214 3.81 7.12 -6.56
C LYS A 214 3.68 6.02 -7.61
N ASP A 215 2.57 6.06 -8.31
CA ASP A 215 2.22 5.14 -9.37
C ASP A 215 1.24 5.80 -10.34
N PHE A 216 0.96 5.15 -11.46
CA PHE A 216 -0.11 5.58 -12.36
C PHE A 216 -0.69 4.42 -13.16
N VAL A 217 -1.87 4.63 -13.71
CA VAL A 217 -2.49 3.77 -14.74
C VAL A 217 -2.44 4.51 -16.07
N ASP A 218 -1.90 3.87 -17.10
CA ASP A 218 -1.81 4.45 -18.44
C ASP A 218 -3.10 4.29 -19.26
N ALA A 219 -3.08 4.82 -20.49
CA ALA A 219 -4.19 4.74 -21.44
C ALA A 219 -4.58 3.31 -21.81
N ASP A 220 -3.66 2.35 -21.77
CA ASP A 220 -3.95 0.94 -22.04
C ASP A 220 -4.52 0.22 -20.80
N GLY A 221 -4.68 0.93 -19.67
CA GLY A 221 -5.08 0.38 -18.38
C GLY A 221 -3.97 -0.44 -17.72
N LYS A 222 -2.71 -0.17 -18.06
CA LYS A 222 -1.57 -0.81 -17.43
C LYS A 222 -1.13 0.00 -16.22
N TYR A 223 -0.89 -0.70 -15.11
CA TYR A 223 -0.29 -0.12 -13.91
C TYR A 223 1.22 0.07 -14.07
N HIS A 224 1.71 1.20 -13.59
CA HIS A 224 3.11 1.56 -13.55
C HIS A 224 3.51 2.01 -12.15
N PHE A 225 4.36 1.21 -11.51
CA PHE A 225 5.02 1.60 -10.27
C PHE A 225 6.17 2.57 -10.59
N LEU A 226 6.23 3.71 -9.88
CA LEU A 226 7.32 4.66 -10.04
C LEU A 226 8.33 4.47 -8.91
N TYR A 227 7.92 4.76 -7.68
CA TYR A 227 8.75 4.57 -6.51
C TYR A 227 7.91 4.51 -5.24
N LYS A 228 8.51 3.93 -4.20
CA LYS A 228 8.07 4.07 -2.82
C LYS A 228 9.23 4.57 -1.98
N ASN A 229 8.94 5.38 -0.99
CA ASN A 229 9.93 5.76 0.01
C ASN A 229 9.36 5.65 1.42
N VAL A 230 10.26 5.42 2.36
CA VAL A 230 10.00 5.52 3.79
C VAL A 230 10.80 6.68 4.33
N VAL A 231 10.13 7.46 5.15
CA VAL A 231 10.70 8.52 5.98
C VAL A 231 10.82 7.94 7.38
N ASP A 232 12.04 7.82 7.88
CA ASP A 232 12.31 7.48 9.27
C ASP A 232 12.87 8.72 9.96
N GLY A 233 12.04 9.28 10.84
CA GLY A 233 12.25 10.56 11.48
C GLY A 233 12.83 10.47 12.88
N TRP A 234 13.13 9.28 13.42
CA TRP A 234 13.64 9.25 14.81
C TRP A 234 14.33 7.95 15.26
N SER A 235 13.94 6.76 14.80
CA SER A 235 14.24 5.53 15.57
C SER A 235 15.40 4.67 15.07
N GLY A 236 15.62 4.56 13.75
CA GLY A 236 16.55 3.56 13.23
C GLY A 236 18.04 3.92 13.36
N LEU A 237 18.37 5.21 13.35
CA LEU A 237 19.76 5.68 13.37
C LEU A 237 20.24 6.07 14.77
N GLU A 238 19.37 6.63 15.62
CA GLU A 238 19.75 7.09 16.96
C GLU A 238 20.27 5.96 17.87
N GLU A 239 19.76 4.74 17.75
CA GLU A 239 20.28 3.59 18.51
C GLU A 239 21.74 3.24 18.15
N HIS A 240 22.23 3.78 17.03
CA HIS A 240 23.58 3.53 16.50
C HIS A 240 24.43 4.79 16.39
N LEU A 241 23.85 5.97 16.52
CA LEU A 241 24.56 7.24 16.52
C LEU A 241 25.02 7.57 17.95
N ASP A 242 26.31 7.85 18.11
CA ASP A 242 26.86 8.40 19.35
C ASP A 242 26.17 9.73 19.69
N ASP A 243 25.99 10.02 20.99
CA ASP A 243 25.40 11.26 21.52
C ASP A 243 26.12 12.51 20.98
N SER A 244 27.38 12.37 20.54
CA SER A 244 28.17 13.42 19.91
C SER A 244 27.72 13.77 18.47
N ILE A 245 26.98 12.87 17.82
CA ILE A 245 26.42 13.04 16.47
C ILE A 245 24.94 13.49 16.54
N THR A 246 24.19 13.10 17.58
CA THR A 246 22.77 13.45 17.73
C THR A 246 22.55 14.91 18.19
N GLN A 247 23.37 15.43 19.11
CA GLN A 247 23.20 16.79 19.66
C GLN A 247 23.35 17.97 18.66
N PRO A 248 24.11 17.87 17.55
CA PRO A 248 24.17 18.91 16.53
C PRO A 248 23.07 18.84 15.46
N THR A 249 22.24 17.78 15.43
CA THR A 249 21.44 17.42 14.24
C THR A 249 19.95 17.23 14.51
N ASP A 250 19.34 17.94 15.47
CA ASP A 250 17.89 17.84 15.80
C ASP A 250 16.93 18.21 14.63
N ASN A 251 17.40 18.32 13.39
CA ASN A 251 16.67 18.83 12.25
C ASN A 251 16.99 18.09 10.94
N PHE A 252 17.31 16.80 10.99
CA PHE A 252 17.46 16.00 9.77
C PHE A 252 16.46 14.85 9.71
N VAL A 253 16.31 14.31 8.51
CA VAL A 253 15.48 13.16 8.22
C VAL A 253 16.24 12.16 7.39
N TYR A 254 16.02 10.88 7.64
CA TYR A 254 16.53 9.80 6.81
C TYR A 254 15.43 9.26 5.91
N LEU A 255 15.78 8.99 4.64
CA LEU A 255 14.86 8.47 3.66
C LEU A 255 15.43 7.25 2.94
N GLY A 256 14.62 6.21 2.86
CA GLY A 256 14.88 5.03 2.05
C GLY A 256 13.94 4.98 0.85
N PHE A 257 14.45 4.70 -0.34
CA PHE A 257 13.70 4.63 -1.60
C PHE A 257 13.81 3.25 -2.25
N SER A 258 12.74 2.83 -2.90
CA SER A 258 12.75 1.71 -3.84
C SER A 258 12.05 2.08 -5.14
N PHE A 259 12.71 1.75 -6.24
CA PHE A 259 12.23 1.89 -7.61
C PHE A 259 11.77 0.55 -8.19
N THR A 260 11.53 -0.44 -7.32
CA THR A 260 10.87 -1.70 -7.66
C THR A 260 9.65 -1.91 -6.77
N ASN A 261 8.62 -2.56 -7.35
CA ASN A 261 7.40 -2.96 -6.64
C ASN A 261 7.60 -4.25 -5.82
N GLU A 262 8.83 -4.73 -5.70
CA GLU A 262 9.13 -5.94 -4.93
C GLU A 262 9.04 -5.65 -3.43
N GLU A 263 8.66 -6.68 -2.67
CA GLU A 263 8.67 -6.61 -1.22
C GLU A 263 10.11 -6.43 -0.73
N ILE A 264 10.34 -5.38 0.06
CA ILE A 264 11.66 -5.14 0.65
C ILE A 264 11.69 -5.90 1.96
N THR A 265 12.43 -7.00 1.96
CA THR A 265 12.58 -7.87 3.13
C THR A 265 13.76 -7.47 4.02
N THR A 266 14.52 -6.46 3.62
CA THR A 266 15.70 -5.96 4.34
C THR A 266 15.40 -4.64 5.05
N HIS A 267 16.06 -4.40 6.19
CA HIS A 267 15.98 -3.13 6.91
C HIS A 267 16.60 -1.95 6.13
N TYR A 268 17.37 -2.24 5.07
CA TYR A 268 17.98 -1.25 4.21
C TYR A 268 17.26 -1.17 2.86
N TYR A 269 16.90 0.05 2.48
CA TYR A 269 16.42 0.37 1.15
C TYR A 269 17.60 0.37 0.17
N PRO A 270 17.40 0.03 -1.11
CA PRO A 270 18.47 0.02 -2.11
C PRO A 270 19.04 1.43 -2.40
N VAL A 271 18.23 2.46 -2.15
CA VAL A 271 18.62 3.87 -2.30
C VAL A 271 18.33 4.57 -0.98
N ASN A 272 19.37 5.16 -0.39
CA ASN A 272 19.27 5.85 0.89
C ASN A 272 19.74 7.29 0.74
N THR A 273 19.13 8.20 1.48
CA THR A 273 19.54 9.59 1.56
C THR A 273 19.15 10.15 2.93
N TYR A 274 19.63 11.35 3.21
CA TYR A 274 19.22 12.13 4.37
C TYR A 274 19.27 13.60 4.01
N ALA A 275 18.49 14.44 4.67
CA ALA A 275 18.49 15.88 4.43
C ALA A 275 18.05 16.63 5.69
N PHE A 276 18.39 17.91 5.77
CA PHE A 276 17.86 18.81 6.80
C PHE A 276 16.50 19.35 6.37
N TYR A 277 15.58 19.61 7.31
CA TYR A 277 14.34 20.29 6.97
C TYR A 277 14.60 21.77 6.66
N GLU A 278 13.83 22.36 5.74
CA GLU A 278 13.86 23.81 5.52
C GLU A 278 13.19 24.53 6.69
N GLU A 279 13.82 25.61 7.14
CA GLU A 279 13.23 26.51 8.13
C GLU A 279 12.41 27.61 7.44
N PRO A 280 11.22 27.97 7.96
CA PRO A 280 10.56 27.40 9.14
C PRO A 280 9.90 26.04 8.90
N TYR A 281 9.94 25.19 9.92
CA TYR A 281 9.32 23.85 10.04
C TYR A 281 7.82 23.71 9.67
N ASN A 282 7.13 24.81 9.37
CA ASN A 282 5.71 24.84 9.04
C ASN A 282 5.42 24.95 7.54
N GLN A 283 6.45 24.88 6.69
CA GLN A 283 6.25 24.80 5.25
C GLN A 283 5.90 23.37 4.87
N VAL A 284 4.64 23.17 4.45
CA VAL A 284 4.23 21.94 3.78
C VAL A 284 5.08 21.82 2.52
N SER A 285 5.81 20.72 2.43
CA SER A 285 6.73 20.50 1.34
C SER A 285 6.02 20.46 -0.01
N PRO A 286 6.59 21.08 -1.05
CA PRO A 286 6.34 20.65 -2.41
C PRO A 286 7.07 19.33 -2.75
N SER A 287 7.99 18.84 -1.90
CA SER A 287 8.74 17.60 -2.14
C SER A 287 7.82 16.39 -2.13
N TYR A 288 8.03 15.53 -3.13
CA TYR A 288 7.12 14.43 -3.47
C TYR A 288 7.19 13.22 -2.52
N TYR A 289 8.03 13.29 -1.47
CA TYR A 289 8.44 12.13 -0.67
C TYR A 289 8.45 12.36 0.85
N CYS A 290 8.16 13.56 1.36
CA CYS A 290 7.89 13.81 2.79
C CYS A 290 7.03 15.08 3.01
N TYR A 291 6.46 15.25 4.21
CA TYR A 291 5.57 16.38 4.50
C TYR A 291 6.26 17.75 4.63
N GLN A 292 7.54 17.76 4.96
CA GLN A 292 8.27 18.98 5.28
C GLN A 292 9.29 19.27 4.19
N ALA A 293 9.44 20.54 3.84
CA ALA A 293 10.42 20.96 2.86
C ALA A 293 11.83 20.54 3.31
N LEU A 294 12.68 20.17 2.35
CA LEU A 294 14.02 19.68 2.60
C LEU A 294 15.06 20.55 1.92
N GLN A 295 16.18 20.77 2.62
CA GLN A 295 17.30 21.52 2.09
C GLN A 295 18.09 20.70 1.07
N TYR A 296 18.24 21.24 -0.14
CA TYR A 296 19.12 20.70 -1.17
C TYR A 296 20.54 21.22 -0.95
N ASP A 297 21.29 20.53 -0.09
CA ASP A 297 22.69 20.86 0.23
C ASP A 297 23.61 19.65 -0.05
N ASP A 298 24.26 19.65 -1.20
CA ASP A 298 25.19 18.58 -1.59
C ASP A 298 26.45 18.51 -0.70
N SER A 299 26.73 19.55 0.10
CA SER A 299 27.91 19.60 0.96
C SER A 299 27.84 18.60 2.12
N ILE A 300 26.63 18.24 2.56
CA ILE A 300 26.43 17.28 3.66
C ILE A 300 26.82 15.86 3.24
N TYR A 301 26.82 15.55 1.93
CA TYR A 301 27.21 14.24 1.40
C TYR A 301 28.71 14.09 1.12
N GLN A 302 29.54 15.08 1.50
CA GLN A 302 30.98 15.02 1.30
C GLN A 302 31.71 14.36 2.49
N PRO A 303 32.87 13.70 2.28
CA PRO A 303 33.68 13.17 3.37
C PRO A 303 34.04 14.24 4.41
N GLY A 304 33.98 13.88 5.69
CA GLY A 304 34.20 14.79 6.82
C GLY A 304 32.92 15.39 7.41
N PHE A 305 31.76 15.17 6.79
CA PHE A 305 30.47 15.46 7.41
C PHE A 305 30.06 14.30 8.33
N CYS A 306 29.64 14.59 9.56
CA CYS A 306 29.47 13.56 10.60
C CYS A 306 28.49 12.44 10.20
N ILE A 307 27.33 12.80 9.63
CA ILE A 307 26.33 11.81 9.19
C ILE A 307 26.87 10.99 8.01
N LYS A 308 27.59 11.63 7.07
CA LYS A 308 28.19 10.95 5.92
C LYS A 308 29.23 9.92 6.35
N ASP A 309 30.15 10.34 7.23
CA ASP A 309 31.24 9.49 7.70
C ASP A 309 30.69 8.29 8.49
N PHE A 310 29.64 8.49 9.29
CA PHE A 310 28.93 7.41 9.99
C PHE A 310 28.29 6.41 9.02
N LEU A 311 27.50 6.88 8.06
CA LEU A 311 26.83 5.98 7.10
C LEU A 311 27.85 5.23 6.24
N ASP A 312 28.97 5.86 5.89
CA ASP A 312 30.09 5.19 5.22
C ASP A 312 30.74 4.11 6.09
N SER A 313 30.92 4.36 7.39
CA SER A 313 31.49 3.35 8.31
C SER A 313 30.59 2.14 8.48
N GLU A 314 29.27 2.34 8.38
CA GLU A 314 28.27 1.27 8.37
C GLU A 314 28.11 0.60 6.98
N GLY A 315 28.85 1.07 5.96
CA GLY A 315 28.77 0.55 4.59
C GLY A 315 27.47 0.91 3.87
N VAL A 316 26.72 1.90 4.38
CA VAL A 316 25.47 2.38 3.79
C VAL A 316 25.79 3.40 2.71
N LYS A 317 25.53 3.01 1.45
CA LYS A 317 25.64 3.94 0.33
C LYS A 317 24.49 4.96 0.36
N VAL A 318 24.85 6.24 0.44
CA VAL A 318 23.92 7.37 0.35
C VAL A 318 24.04 8.13 -0.96
N TYR A 319 22.94 8.75 -1.37
CA TYR A 319 22.81 9.59 -2.57
C TYR A 319 22.34 10.99 -2.16
N SER A 320 22.72 12.01 -2.93
CA SER A 320 22.18 13.36 -2.72
C SER A 320 20.69 13.41 -3.07
N LEU A 321 19.95 14.41 -2.57
CA LEU A 321 18.57 14.63 -3.03
C LEU A 321 18.50 14.85 -4.54
N SER A 322 19.48 15.55 -5.12
CA SER A 322 19.59 15.76 -6.57
C SER A 322 19.76 14.44 -7.34
N ASP A 323 20.56 13.50 -6.83
CA ASP A 323 20.71 12.17 -7.42
C ASP A 323 19.39 11.38 -7.34
N VAL A 324 18.67 11.47 -6.23
CA VAL A 324 17.38 10.80 -6.04
C VAL A 324 16.33 11.37 -7.00
N ASP A 325 16.25 12.69 -7.15
CA ASP A 325 15.35 13.34 -8.11
C ASP A 325 15.66 12.92 -9.55
N GLN A 326 16.93 12.76 -9.89
CA GLN A 326 17.32 12.23 -11.19
C GLN A 326 16.82 10.78 -11.37
N MET A 327 16.97 9.92 -10.36
CA MET A 327 16.45 8.53 -10.42
C MET A 327 14.93 8.49 -10.56
N ILE A 328 14.21 9.37 -9.88
CA ILE A 328 12.76 9.54 -10.03
C ILE A 328 12.43 9.95 -11.47
N ALA A 329 13.06 11.01 -11.98
CA ALA A 329 12.81 11.50 -13.34
C ALA A 329 13.16 10.45 -14.41
N GLU A 330 14.26 9.70 -14.24
CA GLU A 330 14.62 8.59 -15.12
C GLU A 330 13.57 7.48 -15.09
N THR A 331 13.02 7.16 -13.91
CA THR A 331 11.97 6.16 -13.77
C THR A 331 10.65 6.64 -14.38
N GLU A 332 10.22 7.87 -14.10
CA GLU A 332 9.04 8.49 -14.71
C GLU A 332 9.12 8.45 -16.24
N ASN A 333 10.26 8.86 -16.81
CA ASN A 333 10.48 8.84 -18.26
C ASN A 333 10.50 7.41 -18.83
N LYS A 334 11.13 6.47 -18.13
CA LYS A 334 11.20 5.06 -18.55
C LYS A 334 9.82 4.41 -18.57
N GLU A 335 9.00 4.70 -17.57
CA GLU A 335 7.65 4.16 -17.46
C GLU A 335 6.64 4.91 -18.35
N GLY A 336 7.02 6.03 -18.95
CA GLY A 336 6.21 6.77 -19.92
C GLY A 336 5.29 7.82 -19.30
N LEU A 337 5.51 8.18 -18.03
CA LEU A 337 4.74 9.23 -17.36
C LEU A 337 5.02 10.59 -18.01
N THR A 338 3.96 11.26 -18.45
CA THR A 338 4.07 12.63 -18.97
C THR A 338 3.80 13.64 -17.86
N LYS A 339 4.37 14.84 -17.99
CA LYS A 339 4.10 15.95 -17.09
C LYS A 339 2.60 16.27 -17.00
N GLU A 340 1.88 16.16 -18.10
CA GLU A 340 0.45 16.45 -18.14
C GLU A 340 -0.36 15.42 -17.34
N VAL A 341 -0.04 14.13 -17.48
CA VAL A 341 -0.66 13.06 -16.68
C VAL A 341 -0.34 13.26 -15.20
N ARG A 342 0.92 13.56 -14.84
CA ARG A 342 1.34 13.78 -13.45
C ARG A 342 0.67 14.99 -12.80
N ASP A 343 0.64 16.12 -13.51
CA ASP A 343 0.19 17.40 -12.98
C ASP A 343 -1.34 17.62 -13.17
N GLY A 344 -2.09 16.56 -13.52
CA GLY A 344 -3.54 16.60 -13.71
C GLY A 344 -4.30 16.99 -12.43
N GLU A 345 -5.51 17.55 -12.60
CA GLU A 345 -6.36 17.95 -11.48
C GLU A 345 -6.79 16.76 -10.62
N ARG A 346 -7.00 17.00 -9.32
CA ARG A 346 -7.56 15.98 -8.42
C ARG A 346 -8.96 15.56 -8.87
N VAL A 347 -9.27 14.28 -8.72
CA VAL A 347 -10.60 13.74 -8.99
C VAL A 347 -11.65 14.42 -8.13
N LYS A 348 -12.78 14.79 -8.75
CA LYS A 348 -13.98 15.28 -8.06
C LYS A 348 -14.95 14.12 -7.87
N TRP A 349 -14.91 13.55 -6.67
CA TRP A 349 -15.74 12.41 -6.31
C TRP A 349 -17.23 12.76 -6.23
N GLN A 350 -18.06 11.94 -6.85
CA GLN A 350 -19.51 11.94 -6.71
C GLN A 350 -19.93 10.77 -5.82
N GLN A 351 -20.90 10.96 -4.93
CA GLN A 351 -21.42 9.90 -4.07
C GLN A 351 -22.68 9.29 -4.69
N ILE A 352 -22.81 7.96 -4.68
CA ILE A 352 -24.06 7.28 -5.01
C ILE A 352 -24.81 6.85 -3.76
N VAL A 353 -26.13 6.77 -3.88
CA VAL A 353 -26.96 5.97 -2.98
C VAL A 353 -26.98 4.56 -3.57
N PRO A 354 -26.44 3.54 -2.88
CA PRO A 354 -26.41 2.19 -3.42
C PRO A 354 -27.83 1.69 -3.73
N PRO A 355 -28.07 1.02 -4.87
CA PRO A 355 -29.38 0.48 -5.23
C PRO A 355 -29.70 -0.84 -4.51
N PHE A 356 -29.02 -1.12 -3.40
CA PHE A 356 -29.13 -2.34 -2.62
C PHE A 356 -29.08 -2.01 -1.13
N ARG A 357 -29.71 -2.85 -0.30
CA ARG A 357 -29.61 -2.72 1.15
C ARG A 357 -28.36 -3.41 1.63
N THR A 358 -27.51 -2.69 2.34
CA THR A 358 -26.37 -3.28 3.02
C THR A 358 -26.86 -4.04 4.25
N ILE A 359 -26.67 -5.35 4.26
CA ILE A 359 -26.84 -6.16 5.47
C ILE A 359 -25.50 -6.08 6.21
N LEU A 360 -25.44 -5.24 7.25
CA LEU A 360 -24.29 -5.24 8.15
C LEU A 360 -24.39 -6.48 9.06
N PRO A 361 -23.27 -7.20 9.28
CA PRO A 361 -23.24 -8.37 10.15
C PRO A 361 -23.59 -8.05 11.61
#